data_AF-A0A968LZV9-F1
#
_entry.id   AF-A0A968LZV9-F1
#
_cell.length_a   1.000
_cell.length_b   1.000
_cell.length_c   1.000
_cell.angle_alpha   90.00
_cell.angle_beta   90.00
_cell.angle_gamma   90.00
#
_symmetry.space_group_name_H-M   'P 1'
#
loop_
_entity.id
_entity.type
_entity.pdbx_description
1 polymer ?
#
loop_
_entity_poly.entity_id
_entity_poly.type
_entity_poly.pdbx_seq_one_letter_code
_entity_poly.pdbx_strand_id
1 'polypeptide(L)'
;MMNHSNTRVDATSLGYIHSIDTCGAVDGPGLRIVIFTAGCPLRCLYCCNPDCRYLENGKLTTVDELIDEIQKYRSYIEASGGGVTISGGEPLFQPQFVR
;
A
#
# COMPACT_ATOMS: atom_id res chain seq x y z
N MET A 1 23.50 26.34 5.11
CA MET A 1 24.04 24.98 5.30
C MET A 1 22.88 24.01 5.18
N MET A 2 22.55 23.61 3.96
CA MET A 2 21.49 22.64 3.68
C MET A 2 22.13 21.26 3.72
N ASN A 3 21.82 20.47 4.76
CA ASN A 3 22.20 19.07 4.82
C ASN A 3 21.33 18.29 3.83
N HIS A 4 21.83 18.07 2.63
CA HIS A 4 21.32 17.02 1.76
C HIS A 4 21.87 15.69 2.25
N SER A 5 21.19 15.11 3.24
CA SER A 5 21.32 13.69 3.56
C SER A 5 20.91 12.91 2.32
N ASN A 6 21.92 12.41 1.61
CA ASN A 6 21.82 11.64 0.38
C ASN A 6 21.29 10.23 0.70
N THR A 7 19.99 10.12 0.97
CA THR A 7 19.32 8.83 1.13
C THR A 7 19.20 8.24 -0.27
N ARG A 8 20.05 7.28 -0.61
CA ARG A 8 19.85 6.45 -1.80
C ARG A 8 18.49 5.77 -1.64
N VAL A 9 17.51 6.17 -2.43
CA VAL A 9 16.25 5.44 -2.55
C VAL A 9 16.60 4.15 -3.26
N ASP A 10 16.70 3.05 -2.52
CA ASP A 10 16.81 1.74 -3.14
C ASP A 10 15.57 1.52 -3.99
N ALA A 11 15.77 1.14 -5.26
CA ALA A 11 14.67 0.94 -6.21
C ALA A 11 13.67 -0.13 -5.73
N THR A 12 14.09 -1.00 -4.81
CA THR A 12 13.25 -2.00 -4.14
C THR A 12 12.23 -1.39 -3.18
N SER A 13 12.42 -0.16 -2.73
CA SER A 13 11.53 0.55 -1.81
C SER A 13 10.44 1.35 -2.52
N LEU A 14 10.35 1.29 -3.86
CA LEU A 14 9.38 2.01 -4.66
C LEU A 14 8.26 1.09 -5.14
N GLY A 15 7.02 1.56 -5.04
CA GLY A 15 5.84 0.83 -5.50
C GLY A 15 4.75 1.78 -5.98
N TYR A 16 3.91 1.29 -6.88
CA TYR A 16 2.73 1.99 -7.39
C TYR A 16 1.51 1.67 -6.53
N ILE A 17 1.02 2.68 -5.82
CA ILE A 17 -0.12 2.58 -4.90
C ILE A 17 -1.33 3.28 -5.52
N HIS A 18 -2.44 2.58 -5.63
CA HIS A 18 -3.70 3.12 -6.13
C HIS A 18 -4.41 3.97 -5.06
N SER A 19 -4.62 3.40 -3.87
CA SER A 19 -5.34 4.06 -2.78
C SER A 19 -4.99 3.45 -1.42
N ILE A 20 -5.36 4.16 -0.35
CA ILE A 20 -5.23 3.70 1.03
C ILE A 20 -6.61 3.85 1.69
N ASP A 21 -7.11 2.77 2.28
CA ASP A 21 -8.26 2.79 3.19
C ASP A 21 -7.75 2.69 4.63
N THR A 22 -8.20 3.57 5.52
CA THR A 22 -7.63 3.74 6.86
C THR A 22 -8.39 3.00 7.96
N CYS A 23 -9.58 2.47 7.66
CA CYS A 23 -10.47 1.84 8.64
C CYS A 23 -11.14 0.56 8.10
N GLY A 24 -10.44 -0.25 7.32
CA GLY A 24 -10.94 -1.50 6.77
C GLY A 24 -11.27 -2.51 7.87
N ALA A 25 -12.55 -2.86 8.02
CA ALA A 25 -13.03 -3.80 9.05
C ALA A 25 -13.29 -5.23 8.49
N VAL A 26 -13.15 -5.41 7.18
CA VAL A 26 -13.45 -6.67 6.47
C VAL A 26 -12.24 -7.27 5.74
N ASP A 27 -11.07 -6.64 5.89
CA ASP A 27 -9.83 -6.98 5.18
C ASP A 27 -8.82 -7.75 6.06
N GLY A 28 -9.31 -8.32 7.16
CA GLY A 28 -8.57 -9.12 8.12
C GLY A 28 -9.01 -8.84 9.57
N PRO A 29 -8.27 -9.36 10.57
CA PRO A 29 -8.60 -9.15 11.99
C PRO A 29 -8.42 -7.69 12.42
N GLY A 30 -9.31 -7.19 13.28
CA GLY A 30 -9.28 -5.82 13.80
C GLY A 30 -9.55 -4.75 12.73
N LEU A 31 -9.25 -3.49 13.05
CA LEU A 31 -9.26 -2.41 12.05
C LEU A 31 -7.94 -2.41 11.29
N ARG A 32 -8.03 -2.23 9.98
CA ARG A 32 -6.86 -2.32 9.10
C ARG A 32 -6.67 -1.08 8.27
N ILE A 33 -5.40 -0.72 8.08
CA ILE A 33 -5.01 0.10 6.94
C ILE A 33 -4.81 -0.82 5.75
N VAL A 34 -5.63 -0.64 4.73
CA VAL A 34 -5.58 -1.42 3.50
C VAL A 34 -4.91 -0.59 2.43
N ILE A 35 -3.74 -1.06 1.98
CA ILE A 35 -2.96 -0.43 0.91
C ILE A 35 -3.31 -1.15 -0.38
N PHE A 36 -3.98 -0.47 -1.30
CA PHE A 36 -4.35 -1.03 -2.59
C PHE A 36 -3.21 -0.75 -3.59
N THR A 37 -2.45 -1.77 -3.98
CA THR A 37 -1.42 -1.66 -5.01
C THR A 37 -2.05 -1.55 -6.40
N ALA A 38 -1.45 -0.73 -7.27
CA ALA A 38 -1.80 -0.71 -8.68
C ALA A 38 -1.08 -1.85 -9.44
N GLY A 39 -1.69 -2.32 -10.52
CA GLY A 39 -1.20 -3.44 -11.34
C GLY A 39 -1.83 -4.77 -10.95
N CYS A 40 -2.46 -5.44 -11.92
CA CYS A 40 -2.94 -6.82 -11.80
C CYS A 40 -2.82 -7.53 -13.15
N PRO A 41 -2.16 -8.70 -13.24
CA PRO A 41 -2.09 -9.45 -14.50
C PRO A 41 -3.41 -10.15 -14.83
N LEU A 42 -4.31 -10.29 -13.87
CA LEU A 42 -5.58 -11.01 -14.03
C LEU A 42 -6.66 -10.13 -14.67
N ARG A 43 -7.67 -10.77 -15.26
CA ARG A 43 -8.83 -10.12 -15.91
C ARG A 43 -10.13 -10.76 -15.44
N CYS A 44 -10.31 -10.84 -14.13
CA CYS A 44 -11.47 -11.45 -13.51
C CYS A 44 -12.77 -10.80 -14.00
N LEU A 45 -13.77 -11.63 -14.32
CA LEU A 45 -15.09 -11.19 -14.82
C LEU A 45 -15.82 -10.28 -13.83
N TYR A 46 -15.61 -10.51 -12.53
CA TYR A 46 -16.25 -9.82 -11.41
C TYR A 46 -15.20 -9.19 -10.48
N CYS A 47 -14.15 -8.60 -11.05
CA CYS A 47 -13.16 -7.86 -10.28
C CYS A 47 -13.83 -6.66 -9.59
N CYS A 48 -13.75 -6.58 -8.26
CA CYS A 48 -14.30 -5.46 -7.49
C CYS A 48 -13.51 -4.16 -7.68
N ASN A 49 -12.22 -4.26 -8.07
CA ASN A 49 -11.30 -3.12 -8.24
C ASN A 49 -10.68 -3.12 -9.66
N PRO A 50 -11.47 -2.96 -10.74
CA PRO A 50 -10.96 -2.99 -12.11
C PRO A 50 -10.05 -1.79 -12.43
N ASP A 51 -10.17 -0.71 -11.68
CA ASP A 51 -9.32 0.49 -11.69
C ASP A 51 -7.90 0.21 -11.16
N CYS A 52 -7.72 -0.74 -10.25
CA CYS A 52 -6.40 -1.15 -9.76
C CYS A 52 -5.57 -1.97 -10.78
N ARG A 53 -6.10 -2.29 -11.97
CA ARG A 53 -5.45 -3.23 -12.92
C ARG A 53 -4.18 -2.70 -13.57
N TYR A 54 -4.06 -1.39 -13.73
CA TYR A 54 -2.99 -0.77 -14.51
C TYR A 54 -2.06 0.02 -13.60
N LEU A 55 -0.74 -0.07 -13.84
CA LEU A 55 0.26 0.63 -13.03
C LEU A 55 0.11 2.14 -13.13
N GLU A 56 -0.30 2.67 -14.29
CA GLU A 56 -0.51 4.11 -14.50
C GLU A 56 -1.59 4.72 -13.59
N ASN A 57 -2.49 3.90 -13.03
CA ASN A 57 -3.52 4.35 -12.10
C ASN A 57 -2.98 4.46 -10.66
N GLY A 58 -1.73 4.08 -10.42
CA GLY A 58 -1.07 4.20 -9.13
C GLY A 58 -0.12 5.40 -9.06
N LYS A 59 0.03 5.94 -7.85
CA LYS A 59 1.08 6.87 -7.50
C LYS A 59 2.35 6.10 -7.13
N LEU A 60 3.48 6.49 -7.71
CA LEU A 60 4.79 5.98 -7.26
C LEU A 60 5.07 6.51 -5.85
N THR A 61 5.34 5.61 -4.91
CA THR A 61 5.43 5.90 -3.47
C THR A 61 6.52 5.03 -2.84
N THR A 62 7.20 5.54 -1.83
CA THR A 62 8.21 4.77 -1.08
C THR A 62 7.61 4.03 0.11
N VAL A 63 8.30 3.00 0.60
CA VAL A 63 7.95 2.35 1.88
C VAL A 63 7.92 3.36 3.03
N ASP A 64 8.92 4.24 3.12
CA ASP A 64 9.00 5.25 4.18
C ASP A 64 7.79 6.19 4.17
N GLU A 65 7.37 6.65 2.98
CA GLU A 65 6.17 7.49 2.82
C GLU A 65 4.90 6.76 3.30
N LEU A 66 4.76 5.46 3.03
CA LEU A 66 3.63 4.66 3.52
C LEU A 66 3.69 4.48 5.03
N ILE A 67 4.87 4.21 5.60
CA ILE A 67 5.02 4.06 7.05
C ILE A 67 4.65 5.37 7.74
N ASP A 68 5.10 6.52 7.25
CA ASP A 68 4.73 7.83 7.79
C ASP A 68 3.22 8.07 7.74
N GLU A 69 2.54 7.61 6.68
CA GLU A 69 1.07 7.68 6.58
C GLU A 69 0.39 6.76 7.61
N ILE A 70 0.85 5.51 7.72
CA ILE A 70 0.28 4.49 8.63
C ILE A 70 0.40 4.92 10.09
N GLN A 71 1.52 5.53 10.48
CA GLN A 71 1.76 5.96 11.86
C GLN A 71 0.69 6.93 12.38
N LYS A 72 0.04 7.70 11.50
CA LYS A 72 -1.04 8.64 11.89
C LYS A 72 -2.25 7.93 12.51
N TYR A 73 -2.44 6.64 12.25
CA TYR A 73 -3.61 5.87 12.66
C TYR A 73 -3.27 4.76 13.67
N ARG A 74 -2.02 4.71 14.14
CA ARG A 74 -1.48 3.67 15.02
C ARG A 74 -2.39 3.35 16.21
N SER A 75 -2.92 4.36 16.89
CA SER A 75 -3.74 4.19 18.09
C SER A 75 -5.00 3.35 17.84
N TYR A 76 -5.70 3.55 16.72
CA TYR A 76 -6.92 2.81 16.38
C TYR A 76 -6.61 1.36 15.96
N ILE A 77 -5.52 1.19 15.22
CA ILE A 77 -5.05 -0.13 14.77
C ILE A 77 -4.64 -0.97 15.98
N GLU A 78 -3.82 -0.42 16.88
CA GLU A 78 -3.39 -1.13 18.11
C GLU A 78 -4.56 -1.42 19.04
N ALA A 79 -5.47 -0.46 19.25
CA ALA A 79 -6.64 -0.64 20.12
C ALA A 79 -7.60 -1.74 19.65
N SER A 80 -7.68 -1.96 18.33
CA SER A 80 -8.51 -3.02 17.75
C SER A 80 -7.78 -4.36 17.61
N GLY A 81 -6.49 -4.44 17.95
CA GLY A 81 -5.65 -5.61 17.66
C GLY A 81 -5.47 -5.86 16.16
N GLY A 82 -5.55 -4.80 15.36
CA GLY A 82 -5.55 -4.84 13.91
C GLY A 82 -4.16 -4.80 13.28
N GLY A 83 -4.06 -4.27 12.06
CA GLY A 83 -2.77 -4.12 11.39
C GLY A 83 -2.84 -3.48 10.02
N VAL A 84 -1.90 -3.84 9.16
CA VAL A 84 -1.86 -3.42 7.75
C VAL A 84 -2.24 -4.61 6.87
N THR A 85 -3.00 -4.37 5.80
CA THR A 85 -3.27 -5.33 4.73
C THR A 85 -2.78 -4.73 3.42
N ILE A 86 -2.04 -5.52 2.64
CA ILE A 86 -1.70 -5.15 1.27
C ILE A 86 -2.68 -5.87 0.34
N SER A 87 -3.44 -5.10 -0.43
CA SER A 87 -4.50 -5.55 -1.35
C SER A 87 -4.37 -4.77 -2.67
N GLY A 88 -5.46 -4.55 -3.41
CA GLY A 88 -5.43 -3.79 -4.68
C GLY A 88 -5.71 -4.64 -5.89
N GLY A 89 -4.87 -4.46 -6.90
CA GLY A 89 -4.78 -5.32 -8.06
C GLY A 89 -4.23 -6.68 -7.66
N GLU A 90 -2.91 -6.85 -7.80
CA GLU A 90 -2.19 -8.03 -7.33
C GLU A 90 -0.91 -7.56 -6.62
N PRO A 91 -0.86 -7.60 -5.27
CA PRO A 91 0.33 -7.19 -4.52
C PRO A 91 1.62 -7.87 -4.99
N LEU A 92 1.54 -9.14 -5.39
CA LEU A 92 2.69 -9.91 -5.87
C LEU A 92 3.12 -9.54 -7.30
N PHE A 93 2.42 -8.62 -7.97
CA PHE A 93 2.88 -7.99 -9.20
C PHE A 93 4.04 -7.00 -8.94
N GLN A 94 4.19 -6.53 -7.70
CA GLN A 94 5.27 -5.66 -7.24
C GLN A 94 6.04 -6.31 -6.07
N PRO A 95 6.60 -7.52 -6.24
CA PRO A 95 7.03 -8.38 -5.13
C PRO A 95 8.22 -7.80 -4.34
N GLN A 96 9.05 -6.98 -4.97
CA GLN A 96 10.20 -6.35 -4.32
C GLN A 96 9.77 -5.27 -3.32
N PHE A 97 8.65 -4.60 -3.58
CA PHE A 97 8.10 -3.54 -2.74
C PHE A 97 7.36 -4.07 -1.52
N VAL A 98 6.69 -5.23 -1.66
CA VAL A 98 5.84 -5.82 -0.60
C VAL A 98 6.54 -6.87 0.26
N ARG A 99 7.83 -7.13 0.02
CA ARG A 99 8.61 -8.19 0.69
C ARG A 99 9.25 -7.70 1.99
#